data_AF-A0A1Y5F7V6-F1
#
_entry.id   AF-A0A1Y5F7V6-F1
#
_cell.length_a   1.000
_cell.length_b   1.000
_cell.length_c   1.000
_cell.angle_alpha   90.00
_cell.angle_beta   90.00
_cell.angle_gamma   90.00
#
_symmetry.space_group_name_H-M   'P 1'
#
loop_
_entity.id
_entity.type
_entity.pdbx_description
1 polymer ?
#
loop_
_entity_poly.entity_id
_entity_poly.type
_entity_poly.pdbx_seq_one_letter_code
_entity_poly.pdbx_strand_id
1 'polypeptide(L)'
;MSPIKTQILNQIDKHIHSESISNDYSFLIQLQREQAPWLSKDLVEVSVIQGIAKLYQDDDLDFMLCEYMETMREEGLEKTAA
;
A
#
# COMPACT_ATOMS: atom_id res chain seq x y z
N MET A 1 9.06 -1.08 9.61
CA MET A 1 8.28 -0.64 8.43
C MET A 1 9.27 -0.16 7.39
N SER A 2 9.13 -0.53 6.12
CA SER A 2 10.09 -0.11 5.08
C SER A 2 10.02 1.42 4.89
N PRO A 3 11.13 2.08 4.52
CA PRO A 3 11.15 3.54 4.29
C PRO A 3 10.09 3.99 3.29
N ILE A 4 9.92 3.26 2.18
CA ILE A 4 8.93 3.56 1.13
C ILE A 4 7.49 3.47 1.66
N LYS A 5 7.19 2.53 2.56
CA LYS A 5 5.84 2.40 3.14
C LYS A 5 5.50 3.59 4.04
N THR A 6 6.46 4.13 4.77
CA THR A 6 6.26 5.37 5.53
C THR A 6 5.99 6.55 4.62
N GLN A 7 6.68 6.65 3.48
CA GLN A 7 6.45 7.72 2.49
C GLN A 7 5.05 7.61 1.88
N ILE A 8 4.63 6.40 1.49
CA ILE A 8 3.27 6.13 0.99
C ILE A 8 2.21 6.57 2.00
N LEU A 9 2.34 6.19 3.27
CA LEU A 9 1.36 6.60 4.29
C LEU A 9 1.31 8.13 4.47
N ASN A 10 2.47 8.79 4.49
CA ASN A 10 2.52 10.25 4.58
C ASN A 10 1.87 10.93 3.36
N GLN A 11 2.01 10.34 2.17
CA GLN A 11 1.36 10.85 0.97
C GLN A 11 -0.16 10.66 1.03
N ILE A 12 -0.63 9.48 1.44
CA ILE A 12 -2.06 9.20 1.62
C ILE A 12 -2.68 10.17 2.65
N ASP A 13 -1.97 10.47 3.73
CA ASP A 13 -2.47 11.34 4.79
C ASP A 13 -2.76 12.77 4.31
N LYS A 14 -2.09 13.24 3.25
CA LYS A 14 -2.38 14.53 2.61
C LYS A 14 -3.80 14.62 2.05
N HIS A 15 -4.39 13.49 1.68
CA HIS A 15 -5.74 13.42 1.10
C HIS A 15 -6.81 13.12 2.13
N ILE A 16 -6.53 12.19 3.04
CA ILE A 16 -7.54 11.65 3.97
C ILE A 16 -7.64 12.50 5.24
N HIS A 17 -6.61 13.31 5.55
CA HIS A 17 -6.54 14.16 6.75
C HIS A 17 -6.89 13.39 8.03
N SER A 18 -6.28 12.22 8.18
CA SER A 18 -6.66 11.26 9.20
C SER A 18 -5.99 11.62 10.54
N GLU A 19 -6.71 11.46 11.65
CA GLU A 19 -6.12 11.63 13.00
C GLU A 19 -5.06 10.55 13.31
N SER A 20 -5.17 9.37 12.68
CA SER A 20 -4.19 8.29 12.79
C SER A 20 -4.13 7.48 11.50
N ILE A 21 -3.28 7.92 10.57
CA ILE A 21 -3.22 7.30 9.23
C ILE A 21 -2.92 5.80 9.29
N SER A 22 -2.17 5.36 10.30
CA SER A 22 -1.88 3.93 10.50
C SER A 22 -3.14 3.11 10.82
N ASN A 23 -4.06 3.67 11.62
CA ASN A 23 -5.30 2.99 11.99
C ASN A 23 -6.27 2.94 10.81
N ASP A 24 -6.47 4.09 10.16
CA ASP A 24 -7.40 4.22 9.02
C ASP A 24 -6.93 3.34 7.85
N TYR A 25 -5.63 3.35 7.58
CA TYR A 25 -5.05 2.48 6.56
C TYR A 25 -5.21 0.99 6.92
N SER A 26 -4.95 0.60 8.17
CA SER A 26 -5.16 -0.79 8.62
C SER A 26 -6.61 -1.23 8.49
N PHE A 27 -7.54 -0.32 8.75
CA PHE A 27 -8.97 -0.56 8.56
C PHE A 27 -9.32 -0.77 7.08
N LEU A 28 -8.81 0.07 6.17
CA LEU A 28 -9.01 -0.09 4.73
C LEU A 28 -8.46 -1.43 4.21
N ILE A 29 -7.28 -1.85 4.69
CA ILE A 29 -6.70 -3.15 4.36
C ILE A 29 -7.62 -4.29 4.82
N GLN A 30 -8.18 -4.19 6.03
CA GLN A 30 -9.12 -5.19 6.53
C GLN A 30 -10.39 -5.25 5.67
N LEU A 31 -11.00 -4.10 5.37
CA LEU A 31 -12.19 -4.03 4.51
C LEU A 31 -11.92 -4.65 3.14
N GLN A 32 -10.78 -4.31 2.51
CA GLN A 32 -10.42 -4.86 1.20
C GLN A 32 -10.25 -6.38 1.26
N ARG A 33 -9.69 -6.90 2.36
CA ARG A 33 -9.54 -8.35 2.57
C ARG A 33 -10.88 -9.06 2.73
N GLU A 34 -11.84 -8.43 3.41
CA GLU A 34 -13.20 -8.97 3.56
C GLU A 34 -13.94 -9.01 2.22
N GLN A 35 -13.72 -8.02 1.35
CA GLN A 35 -14.33 -7.96 0.01
C GLN A 35 -13.65 -8.90 -1.00
N ALA A 36 -12.35 -9.12 -0.88
CA ALA A 36 -11.56 -9.95 -1.79
C ALA A 36 -10.73 -11.00 -1.03
N PRO A 37 -11.36 -11.98 -0.35
CA PRO A 37 -10.66 -12.95 0.49
C PRO A 37 -9.74 -13.91 -0.28
N TRP A 38 -9.90 -14.02 -1.60
CA TRP A 38 -9.06 -14.81 -2.49
C TRP A 38 -7.75 -14.09 -2.86
N LEU A 39 -7.64 -12.79 -2.61
CA LEU A 39 -6.48 -11.99 -2.97
C LEU A 39 -5.36 -12.19 -1.94
N SER A 40 -4.12 -12.35 -2.41
CA SER A 40 -2.98 -12.48 -1.50
C SER A 40 -2.80 -11.21 -0.67
N LYS A 41 -2.26 -11.35 0.55
CA LYS A 41 -2.09 -10.22 1.48
C LYS A 41 -1.33 -9.04 0.86
N ASP A 42 -0.28 -9.37 0.10
CA ASP A 42 0.57 -8.41 -0.60
C ASP A 42 -0.22 -7.63 -1.67
N LEU A 43 -1.09 -8.33 -2.41
CA LEU A 43 -1.94 -7.70 -3.42
C LEU A 43 -3.13 -6.94 -2.83
N VAL A 44 -3.61 -7.32 -1.64
CA VAL A 44 -4.61 -6.54 -0.90
C VAL A 44 -4.05 -5.16 -0.57
N GLU A 45 -2.82 -5.11 -0.09
CA GLU A 45 -2.15 -3.85 0.24
C GLU A 45 -1.95 -2.96 -0.99
N VAL A 46 -1.41 -3.52 -2.08
CA VAL A 46 -1.27 -2.83 -3.36
C VAL A 46 -2.62 -2.28 -3.87
N SER A 47 -3.69 -3.07 -3.73
CA SER A 47 -5.02 -2.67 -4.20
C SER A 47 -5.58 -1.46 -3.45
N VAL A 48 -5.34 -1.37 -2.14
CA VAL A 48 -5.75 -0.22 -1.33
C VAL A 48 -5.00 1.04 -1.75
N ILE A 49 -3.67 0.97 -1.89
CA ILE A 49 -2.85 2.11 -2.29
C ILE A 49 -3.27 2.59 -3.69
N GLN A 50 -3.40 1.66 -4.65
CA GLN A 50 -3.81 1.96 -6.02
C GLN A 50 -5.21 2.61 -6.07
N GLY A 51 -6.13 2.15 -5.23
CA GLY A 51 -7.47 2.71 -5.13
C GLY A 51 -7.46 4.16 -4.69
N ILE A 52 -6.64 4.49 -3.68
CA ILE A 52 -6.46 5.86 -3.19
C ILE A 52 -5.79 6.72 -4.26
N ALA A 53 -4.71 6.25 -4.88
CA ALA A 53 -4.02 6.98 -5.95
C ALA A 53 -4.98 7.33 -7.10
N LYS A 54 -5.83 6.39 -7.52
CA LYS A 54 -6.83 6.63 -8.57
C LYS A 54 -7.95 7.57 -8.14
N LEU A 55 -8.43 7.45 -6.89
CA LEU A 55 -9.49 8.29 -6.37
C LEU A 55 -9.09 9.77 -6.35
N TYR A 56 -7.84 10.05 -5.97
CA TYR A 56 -7.33 11.41 -5.84
C TYR A 56 -6.48 11.88 -7.04
N GLN A 57 -6.28 11.02 -8.05
CA GLN A 57 -5.41 11.29 -9.20
C GLN A 57 -3.99 11.70 -8.76
N ASP A 58 -3.46 10.97 -7.79
CA ASP A 58 -2.13 11.22 -7.23
C ASP A 58 -1.06 10.39 -7.96
N ASP A 59 -0.45 11.01 -8.97
CA ASP A 59 0.60 10.40 -9.78
C ASP A 59 1.87 10.09 -8.96
N ASP A 60 2.17 10.88 -7.92
CA ASP A 60 3.31 10.62 -7.04
C ASP A 60 3.07 9.34 -6.22
N LEU A 61 1.85 9.16 -5.73
CA LEU A 61 1.45 7.95 -5.01
C LEU A 61 1.46 6.71 -5.92
N ASP A 62 1.04 6.85 -7.18
CA ASP A 62 1.10 5.79 -8.18
C ASP A 62 2.55 5.39 -8.50
N PHE A 63 3.45 6.38 -8.63
CA PHE A 63 4.87 6.13 -8.80
C PHE A 63 5.49 5.43 -7.59
N MET A 64 5.23 5.89 -6.37
CA MET A 64 5.72 5.26 -5.14
C MET A 64 5.19 3.83 -4.97
N LEU A 65 3.98 3.53 -5.44
CA LEU A 65 3.43 2.17 -5.45
C LEU A 65 4.26 1.26 -6.36
N CYS A 66 4.70 1.74 -7.51
CA CYS A 66 5.56 0.97 -8.42
C CYS A 66 6.89 0.60 -7.72
N GLU A 67 7.56 1.56 -7.07
CA GLU A 67 8.79 1.32 -6.32
C GLU A 67 8.59 0.34 -5.14
N TYR A 68 7.45 0.45 -4.45
CA TYR A 68 7.10 -0.45 -3.36
C TYR A 68 6.92 -1.90 -3.84
N MET A 69 6.27 -2.11 -4.99
CA MET A 69 6.10 -3.42 -5.59
C MET A 69 7.43 -4.04 -6.04
N GLU A 70 8.37 -3.23 -6.56
CA GLU A 70 9.72 -3.68 -6.89
C GLU A 70 10.47 -4.14 -5.63
N THR A 71 10.43 -3.35 -4.56
CA THR A 71 11.06 -3.71 -3.27
C THR A 71 10.52 -5.05 -2.73
N MET A 72 9.19 -5.24 -2.77
CA MET A 72 8.59 -6.51 -2.34
C MET A 72 9.04 -7.71 -3.16
N ARG A 73 9.24 -7.52 -4.47
CA ARG A 73 9.72 -8.56 -5.37
C ARG A 73 11.16 -8.95 -5.05
N GLU A 74 12.02 -7.97 -4.80
CA GLU A 74 13.42 -8.19 -4.43
C GLU A 74 13.54 -8.96 -3.11
N GLU A 75 12.81 -8.54 -2.08
CA GLU A 75 12.77 -9.26 -0.79
C GLU A 75 12.23 -10.69 -0.93
N GLY A 76 11.29 -10.91 -1.85
CA GLY A 76 10.77 -12.24 -2.16
C GLY A 76 11.81 -13.13 -2.83
N LEU A 77 12.57 -12.59 -3.77
CA LEU A 77 13.65 -13.30 -4.47
C LEU A 77 14.78 -13.71 -3.53
N GLU A 78 15.23 -12.80 -2.65
CA GLU A 78 16.28 -13.07 -1.67
C GLU A 78 15.92 -14.23 -0.72
N LYS A 79 14.65 -14.31 -0.30
CA LYS A 79 14.16 -15.39 0.58
C LYS A 79 14.05 -16.75 -0.12
N THR A 80 13.95 -16.77 -1.45
CA THR A 80 13.90 -18.03 -2.23
C THR A 80 15.26 -18.51 -2.72
N ALA A 81 16.28 -17.66 -2.66
CA ALA A 81 17.65 -17.99 -3.06
C ALA A 81 18.54 -18.47 -1.89
N ALA A 82 18.07 -18.31 -0.64
CA ALA A 82 18.70 -18.79 0.59
C ALA A 82 18.13 -20.15 1.04
#